data_AF-K2IQ45-F1
#
_entry.id   AF-K2IQ45-F1
#
_cell.length_a   1.000
_cell.length_b   1.000
_cell.length_c   1.000
_cell.angle_alpha   90.00
_cell.angle_beta   90.00
_cell.angle_gamma   90.00
#
_symmetry.space_group_name_H-M   'P 1'
#
loop_
_entity.id
_entity.type
_entity.pdbx_description
1 polymer ?
#
loop_
_entity_poly.entity_id
_entity_poly.type
_entity_poly.pdbx_seq_one_letter_code
_entity_poly.pdbx_strand_id
1 'polypeptide(L)'
;MDVLSFFASILTGGATGLLGLVASAGIRLLEAREKRRTLELELAHAERLHLLQMEAKNAEWENERLIAELATARDLRTASYDHDRSYGRASQWVTNILRLVRPMLTLLLIGLTGLVFFALYSDEDRRRIVEMLVYATTAAIIWWFGSRDLEKRK
;
A
#
# COMPACT_ATOMS: atom_id res chain seq x y z
N MET A 1 69.52 -43.07 34.56
CA MET A 1 68.24 -43.28 35.29
C MET A 1 67.09 -42.49 34.65
N ASP A 2 67.24 -41.97 33.42
CA ASP A 2 66.31 -40.95 32.88
C ASP A 2 65.24 -41.47 31.91
N VAL A 3 65.37 -42.69 31.41
CA VAL A 3 64.44 -43.22 30.40
C VAL A 3 63.15 -43.71 31.06
N LEU A 4 63.25 -44.36 32.22
CA LEU A 4 62.09 -44.87 32.97
C LEU A 4 61.25 -43.74 33.62
N SER A 5 61.87 -42.63 34.05
CA SER A 5 61.16 -41.46 34.57
C SER A 5 60.44 -40.68 33.46
N PHE A 6 61.03 -40.61 32.26
CA PHE A 6 60.40 -40.02 31.08
C PHE A 6 59.18 -40.82 30.62
N PHE A 7 59.29 -42.15 30.50
CA PHE A 7 58.15 -43.03 30.18
C PHE A 7 57.10 -43.06 31.28
N ALA A 8 57.48 -43.04 32.57
CA ALA A 8 56.54 -42.95 33.68
C ALA A 8 55.79 -41.61 33.70
N SER A 9 56.43 -40.48 33.32
CA SER A 9 55.77 -39.17 33.20
C SER A 9 54.78 -39.11 32.03
N ILE A 10 55.07 -39.81 30.94
CA ILE A 10 54.16 -39.96 29.79
C ILE A 10 53.00 -40.91 30.13
N LEU A 11 53.24 -41.96 30.91
CA LEU A 11 52.19 -42.88 31.36
C LEU A 11 51.26 -42.25 32.42
N THR A 12 51.80 -41.40 33.30
CA THR A 12 51.03 -40.76 34.39
C THR A 12 50.39 -39.43 33.97
N GLY A 13 50.98 -38.71 33.01
CA GLY A 13 50.45 -37.43 32.50
C GLY A 13 49.77 -37.50 31.12
N GLY A 14 50.15 -38.45 30.26
CA GLY A 14 49.63 -38.58 28.88
C GLY A 14 48.35 -39.40 28.77
N ALA A 15 48.19 -40.45 29.57
CA ALA A 15 46.96 -41.27 29.60
C ALA A 15 45.78 -40.54 30.27
N THR A 16 46.06 -39.75 31.31
CA THR A 16 45.09 -38.86 31.97
C THR A 16 44.68 -37.70 31.06
N GLY A 17 45.59 -37.17 30.23
CA GLY A 17 45.28 -36.19 29.18
C GLY A 17 44.41 -36.74 28.05
N LEU A 18 44.64 -37.98 27.60
CA LEU A 18 43.80 -38.65 26.59
C LEU A 18 42.40 -38.97 27.12
N LEU A 19 42.28 -39.42 28.37
CA LEU A 19 40.97 -39.60 29.02
C LEU A 19 40.24 -38.26 29.19
N GLY A 20 40.95 -37.19 29.53
CA GLY A 20 40.40 -35.83 29.56
C GLY A 20 39.93 -35.33 28.20
N LEU A 21 40.64 -35.68 27.12
CA LEU A 21 40.23 -35.35 25.74
C LEU A 21 38.96 -36.10 25.31
N VAL A 22 38.83 -37.39 25.65
CA VAL A 22 37.62 -38.16 25.34
C VAL A 22 36.43 -37.69 26.17
N ALA A 23 36.63 -37.42 27.47
CA ALA A 23 35.59 -36.87 28.34
C ALA A 23 35.14 -35.47 27.86
N SER A 24 36.10 -34.60 27.52
CA SER A 24 35.79 -33.25 27.01
C SER A 24 35.15 -33.26 25.62
N ALA A 25 35.50 -34.20 24.75
CA ALA A 25 34.83 -34.39 23.46
C ALA A 25 33.36 -34.84 23.64
N GLY A 26 33.08 -35.70 24.62
CA GLY A 26 31.73 -36.11 24.99
C GLY A 26 30.88 -34.94 25.51
N ILE A 27 31.45 -34.09 26.37
CA ILE A 27 30.78 -32.87 26.86
C ILE A 27 30.53 -31.88 25.70
N ARG A 28 31.50 -31.66 24.82
CA ARG A 28 31.35 -30.77 23.64
C ARG A 28 30.24 -31.21 22.69
N LEU A 29 29.99 -32.52 22.54
CA LEU A 29 28.89 -33.04 21.72
C LEU A 29 27.52 -32.75 22.34
N LEU A 30 27.41 -32.81 23.67
CA LEU A 30 26.19 -32.43 24.40
C LEU A 30 25.96 -30.92 24.33
N GLU A 31 26.99 -30.11 24.58
CA GLU A 31 26.92 -28.65 24.42
C GLU A 31 26.56 -28.24 22.99
N ALA A 32 27.11 -28.93 21.98
CA ALA A 32 26.78 -28.67 20.58
C ALA A 32 25.32 -28.99 20.26
N ARG A 33 24.71 -29.99 20.92
CA ARG A 33 23.28 -30.29 20.77
C ARG A 33 22.39 -29.22 21.42
N GLU A 34 22.75 -28.73 22.60
CA GLU A 34 22.03 -27.63 23.25
C GLU A 34 22.16 -26.32 22.48
N LYS A 35 23.34 -26.03 21.93
CA LYS A 35 23.56 -24.89 21.02
C LYS A 35 22.71 -24.98 19.76
N ARG A 36 22.52 -26.16 19.18
CA ARG A 36 21.62 -26.33 18.02
C ARG A 36 20.17 -26.03 18.37
N ARG A 37 19.68 -26.55 19.51
CA ARG A 37 18.31 -26.30 19.97
C ARG A 37 18.05 -24.82 20.26
N THR A 38 19.01 -24.13 20.87
CA THR A 38 18.91 -22.68 21.13
C THR A 38 18.93 -21.88 19.84
N LEU A 39 19.83 -22.20 18.90
CA LEU A 39 19.86 -21.61 17.56
C LEU A 39 18.54 -21.81 16.80
N GLU A 40 17.95 -23.00 16.85
CA GLU A 40 16.66 -23.27 16.21
C GLU A 40 15.54 -22.40 16.78
N LEU A 41 15.51 -22.22 18.11
CA LEU A 41 14.54 -21.33 18.77
C LEU A 41 14.77 -19.85 18.43
N GLU A 42 16.02 -19.42 18.36
CA GLU A 42 16.38 -18.06 17.95
C GLU A 42 16.00 -17.78 16.49
N LEU A 43 16.28 -18.72 15.58
CA LEU A 43 15.89 -18.63 14.18
C LEU A 43 14.37 -18.61 14.01
N ALA A 44 13.65 -19.47 14.75
CA ALA A 44 12.18 -19.47 14.74
C ALA A 44 11.60 -18.15 15.28
N HIS A 45 12.22 -17.57 16.32
CA HIS A 45 11.83 -16.26 16.83
C HIS A 45 12.11 -15.14 15.82
N ALA A 46 13.28 -15.16 15.17
CA ALA A 46 13.66 -14.20 14.14
C ALA A 46 12.72 -14.26 12.93
N GLU A 47 12.38 -15.47 12.48
CA GLU A 47 11.39 -15.68 11.41
C GLU A 47 10.03 -15.10 11.81
N ARG A 48 9.54 -15.42 13.01
CA ARG A 48 8.26 -14.91 13.50
C ARG A 48 8.25 -13.39 13.62
N LEU A 49 9.35 -12.79 14.08
CA LEU A 49 9.50 -11.34 14.14
C LEU A 49 9.47 -10.72 12.74
N HIS A 50 10.18 -11.32 11.78
CA HIS A 50 10.18 -10.86 10.40
C HIS A 50 8.80 -10.94 9.76
N LEU A 51 8.05 -12.02 9.99
CA LEU A 51 6.67 -12.15 9.49
C LEU A 51 5.76 -11.07 10.07
N LEU A 52 5.82 -10.83 11.38
CA LEU A 52 5.03 -9.78 12.02
C LEU A 52 5.40 -8.37 11.52
N GLN A 53 6.69 -8.13 11.25
CA GLN A 53 7.16 -6.88 10.65
C GLN A 53 6.66 -6.71 9.22
N MET A 54 6.63 -7.78 8.42
CA MET A 54 6.08 -7.74 7.06
C MET A 54 4.57 -7.44 7.09
N GLU A 55 3.83 -8.04 8.01
CA GLU A 55 2.39 -7.79 8.17
C GLU A 55 2.11 -6.35 8.59
N ALA A 56 2.85 -5.83 9.57
CA ALA A 56 2.73 -4.43 9.98
C ALA A 56 3.05 -3.46 8.83
N LYS A 57 4.12 -3.73 8.07
CA LYS A 57 4.49 -2.91 6.90
C LYS A 57 3.44 -2.94 5.80
N ASN A 58 2.82 -4.09 5.54
CA ASN A 58 1.74 -4.18 4.56
C ASN A 58 0.56 -3.29 4.98
N ALA A 59 0.17 -3.32 6.25
CA ALA A 59 -0.89 -2.46 6.78
C ALA A 59 -0.51 -0.96 6.71
N GLU A 60 0.75 -0.61 6.95
CA GLU A 60 1.24 0.76 6.76
C GLU A 60 1.16 1.19 5.28
N TRP A 61 1.61 0.35 4.34
CA TRP A 61 1.55 0.63 2.91
C TRP A 61 0.14 0.80 2.38
N GLU A 62 -0.82 -0.01 2.86
CA GLU A 62 -2.22 0.15 2.49
C GLU A 62 -2.75 1.53 2.94
N ASN A 63 -2.42 1.95 4.16
CA ASN A 63 -2.80 3.26 4.66
C ASN A 63 -2.11 4.40 3.89
N GLU A 64 -0.81 4.29 3.63
CA GLU A 64 -0.05 5.26 2.83
C GLU A 64 -0.61 5.39 1.41
N ARG A 65 -0.97 4.27 0.79
CA ARG A 65 -1.62 4.25 -0.53
C ARG A 65 -2.95 4.99 -0.50
N LEU A 66 -3.80 4.72 0.49
CA LEU A 66 -5.08 5.43 0.64
C LEU A 66 -4.88 6.93 0.84
N ILE A 67 -3.88 7.33 1.64
CA ILE A 67 -3.54 8.75 1.85
C ILE A 67 -3.07 9.39 0.54
N ALA A 68 -2.21 8.71 -0.23
CA ALA A 68 -1.71 9.18 -1.51
C ALA A 68 -2.82 9.29 -2.57
N GLU A 69 -3.74 8.33 -2.64
CA GLU A 69 -4.91 8.37 -3.52
C GLU A 69 -5.84 9.54 -3.17
N LEU A 70 -6.10 9.76 -1.86
CA LEU A 70 -6.90 10.88 -1.38
C LEU A 70 -6.22 12.24 -1.64
N ALA A 71 -4.90 12.32 -1.46
CA ALA A 71 -4.11 13.52 -1.77
C ALA A 71 -4.16 13.82 -3.28
N THR A 72 -3.92 12.83 -4.12
CA THR A 72 -4.01 12.96 -5.59
C THR A 72 -5.41 13.41 -6.02
N ALA A 73 -6.45 12.84 -5.44
CA ALA A 73 -7.83 13.24 -5.72
C ALA A 73 -8.13 14.68 -5.26
N ARG A 74 -7.53 15.15 -4.16
CA ARG A 74 -7.61 16.55 -3.72
C ARG A 74 -6.85 17.47 -4.67
N ASP A 75 -5.63 17.11 -5.06
CA ASP A 75 -4.78 17.91 -5.94
C ASP A 75 -5.41 18.08 -7.32
N LEU A 76 -5.93 17.01 -7.91
CA LEU A 76 -6.69 17.06 -9.16
C LEU A 76 -7.89 18.01 -9.08
N ARG A 77 -8.61 18.04 -7.95
CA ARG A 77 -9.73 18.96 -7.73
C ARG A 77 -9.25 20.40 -7.61
N THR A 78 -8.23 20.66 -6.79
CA THR A 78 -7.69 22.02 -6.61
C THR A 78 -7.13 22.58 -7.90
N ALA A 79 -6.37 21.80 -8.67
CA ALA A 79 -5.85 22.19 -9.97
C ALA A 79 -6.97 22.53 -10.98
N SER A 80 -8.06 21.75 -10.98
CA SER A 80 -9.23 22.05 -11.82
C SER A 80 -9.90 23.37 -11.39
N TYR A 81 -9.98 23.65 -10.09
CA TYR A 81 -10.55 24.91 -9.61
C TYR A 81 -9.65 26.11 -9.82
N ASP A 82 -8.34 25.94 -9.73
CA ASP A 82 -7.39 27.01 -9.98
C ASP A 82 -7.37 27.36 -11.47
N HIS A 83 -7.52 26.37 -12.35
CA HIS A 83 -7.78 26.63 -13.77
C HIS A 83 -9.06 27.46 -13.94
N ASP A 84 -10.14 27.12 -13.22
CA ASP A 84 -11.40 27.85 -13.24
C ASP A 84 -11.38 29.22 -12.53
N ARG A 85 -10.43 29.46 -11.63
CA ARG A 85 -10.21 30.76 -10.96
C ARG A 85 -9.19 31.64 -11.70
N SER A 86 -8.43 31.07 -12.62
CA SER A 86 -7.40 31.79 -13.38
C SER A 86 -7.99 32.82 -14.35
N TYR A 87 -9.29 32.76 -14.65
CA TYR A 87 -9.99 33.86 -15.31
C TYR A 87 -9.84 35.10 -14.42
N GLY A 88 -9.12 36.12 -14.90
CA GLY A 88 -8.71 37.31 -14.14
C GLY A 88 -9.86 38.08 -13.48
N ARG A 89 -9.59 39.26 -12.90
CA ARG A 89 -10.60 40.09 -12.20
C ARG A 89 -11.77 40.49 -13.13
N ALA A 90 -12.76 39.62 -13.27
CA ALA A 90 -13.98 39.84 -14.01
C ALA A 90 -15.04 40.49 -13.11
N SER A 91 -15.97 41.24 -13.70
CA SER A 91 -17.10 41.77 -12.94
C SER A 91 -17.96 40.62 -12.40
N GLN A 92 -18.55 40.80 -11.22
CA GLN A 92 -19.37 39.75 -10.58
C GLN A 92 -20.50 39.26 -11.49
N TRP A 93 -21.01 40.11 -12.38
CA TRP A 93 -22.03 39.74 -13.36
C TRP A 93 -21.52 38.73 -14.39
N VAL A 94 -20.32 38.94 -14.94
CA VAL A 94 -19.69 37.98 -15.87
C VAL A 94 -19.39 36.66 -15.16
N THR A 95 -18.92 36.71 -13.92
CA THR A 95 -18.68 35.50 -13.11
C THR A 95 -19.97 34.73 -12.86
N ASN A 96 -21.09 35.40 -12.58
CA ASN A 96 -22.38 34.75 -12.37
C ASN A 96 -22.91 34.09 -13.66
N ILE A 97 -22.69 34.71 -14.82
CA ILE A 97 -23.04 34.10 -16.12
C ILE A 97 -22.15 32.89 -16.41
N LEU A 98 -20.82 32.99 -16.23
CA LEU A 98 -19.92 31.86 -16.41
C LEU A 98 -20.26 30.69 -15.49
N ARG A 99 -20.74 30.98 -14.27
CA ARG A 99 -21.21 29.96 -13.32
C ARG A 99 -22.49 29.27 -13.79
N LEU A 100 -23.33 29.93 -14.59
CA LEU A 100 -24.56 29.36 -15.17
C LEU A 100 -24.30 28.49 -16.40
N VAL A 101 -23.18 28.70 -17.11
CA VAL A 101 -22.79 27.87 -18.26
C VAL A 101 -22.66 26.39 -17.86
N ARG A 102 -22.16 26.10 -16.65
CA ARG A 102 -21.94 24.71 -16.20
C ARG A 102 -23.24 23.93 -15.97
N PRO A 103 -24.23 24.42 -15.18
CA PRO A 103 -25.54 23.80 -15.11
C PRO A 103 -26.22 23.69 -16.48
N MET A 104 -26.08 24.70 -17.34
CA MET A 104 -26.70 24.69 -18.66
C MET A 104 -26.14 23.56 -19.53
N LEU A 105 -24.82 23.34 -19.54
CA LEU A 105 -24.19 22.24 -20.26
C LEU A 105 -24.64 20.86 -19.74
N THR A 106 -24.81 20.70 -18.41
CA THR A 106 -25.35 19.45 -17.86
C THR A 106 -26.79 19.18 -18.27
N LEU A 107 -27.64 20.21 -18.23
CA LEU A 107 -29.04 20.10 -18.67
C LEU A 107 -29.11 19.80 -20.17
N LEU A 108 -28.23 20.39 -20.96
CA LEU A 108 -28.12 20.12 -22.39
C LEU A 108 -27.69 18.67 -22.65
N LEU A 109 -26.71 18.14 -21.91
CA LEU A 109 -26.28 16.74 -22.07
C LEU A 109 -27.39 15.75 -21.70
N ILE A 110 -28.11 16.01 -20.61
CA ILE A 110 -29.26 15.19 -20.19
C ILE A 110 -30.36 15.26 -21.26
N GLY A 111 -30.68 16.47 -21.74
CA GLY A 111 -31.66 16.69 -22.79
C GLY A 111 -31.30 15.98 -24.09
N LEU A 112 -30.02 16.04 -24.49
CA LEU A 112 -29.51 15.34 -25.67
C LEU A 112 -29.57 13.83 -25.50
N THR A 113 -29.21 13.31 -24.33
CA THR A 113 -29.35 11.89 -24.00
C THR A 113 -30.80 11.43 -24.11
N GLY A 114 -31.74 12.20 -23.55
CA GLY A 114 -33.18 11.92 -23.66
C GLY A 114 -33.69 11.99 -25.09
N LEU A 115 -33.28 13.01 -25.85
CA LEU A 115 -33.66 13.18 -27.25
C LEU A 115 -33.18 11.99 -28.09
N VAL A 116 -31.92 11.60 -27.96
CA VAL A 116 -31.34 10.45 -28.65
C VAL A 116 -32.07 9.15 -28.27
N PHE A 117 -32.40 8.97 -26.99
CA PHE A 117 -33.17 7.82 -26.52
C PHE A 117 -34.54 7.70 -27.21
N PHE A 118 -35.25 8.82 -27.41
CA PHE A 118 -36.56 8.83 -28.10
C PHE A 118 -36.46 8.85 -29.63
N ALA A 119 -35.35 9.33 -30.20
CA ALA A 119 -35.17 9.45 -31.65
C ALA A 119 -34.67 8.16 -32.32
N LEU A 120 -33.99 7.26 -31.60
CA LEU A 120 -33.53 5.98 -32.13
C LEU A 120 -34.65 4.91 -32.15
N TYR A 121 -34.98 4.44 -33.34
CA TYR A 121 -36.03 3.43 -33.58
C TYR A 121 -35.53 1.98 -33.47
N SER A 122 -34.21 1.75 -33.56
CA SER A 122 -33.58 0.41 -33.48
C SER A 122 -33.05 0.12 -32.07
N ASP A 123 -33.41 -1.04 -31.49
CA ASP A 123 -33.07 -1.42 -30.11
C ASP A 123 -31.56 -1.64 -29.90
N GLU A 124 -30.85 -2.18 -30.89
CA GLU A 124 -29.42 -2.51 -30.78
C GLU A 124 -28.54 -1.25 -30.73
N ASP A 125 -28.79 -0.30 -31.63
CA ASP A 125 -28.07 0.98 -31.66
C ASP A 125 -28.45 1.87 -30.48
N ARG A 126 -29.71 1.83 -30.05
CA ARG A 126 -30.19 2.59 -28.88
C ARG A 126 -29.39 2.21 -27.64
N ARG A 127 -29.20 0.91 -27.39
CA ARG A 127 -28.56 0.44 -26.15
C ARG A 127 -27.10 0.92 -26.05
N ARG A 128 -26.31 0.77 -27.11
CA ARG A 128 -24.89 1.16 -27.12
C ARG A 128 -24.68 2.67 -26.99
N ILE A 129 -25.47 3.45 -27.72
CA ILE A 129 -25.36 4.92 -27.73
C ILE A 129 -25.84 5.50 -26.41
N VAL A 130 -26.95 4.98 -25.87
CA VAL A 130 -27.49 5.43 -24.57
C VAL A 130 -26.54 5.10 -23.42
N GLU A 131 -25.90 3.92 -23.42
CA GLU A 131 -24.93 3.57 -22.37
C GLU A 131 -23.73 4.53 -22.33
N MET A 132 -23.17 4.86 -23.50
CA MET A 132 -22.09 5.86 -23.61
C MET A 132 -22.54 7.26 -23.16
N LEU A 133 -23.74 7.68 -23.56
CA LEU A 133 -24.31 8.98 -23.17
C LEU A 133 -24.62 9.04 -21.68
N VAL A 134 -25.13 7.96 -21.09
CA VAL A 134 -25.40 7.87 -19.65
C VAL A 134 -24.08 7.90 -18.87
N TYR A 135 -23.04 7.22 -19.34
CA TYR A 135 -21.71 7.30 -18.74
C TYR A 135 -21.15 8.73 -18.79
N ALA A 136 -21.18 9.37 -19.95
CA ALA A 136 -20.70 10.75 -20.12
C ALA A 136 -21.51 11.74 -19.27
N THR A 137 -22.84 11.58 -19.22
CA THR A 137 -23.74 12.39 -18.39
C THR A 137 -23.43 12.20 -16.91
N THR A 138 -23.21 10.96 -16.47
CA THR A 138 -22.88 10.64 -15.07
C THR A 138 -21.52 11.23 -14.69
N ALA A 139 -20.51 11.07 -15.55
CA ALA A 139 -19.18 11.65 -15.34
C ALA A 139 -19.24 13.19 -15.25
N ALA A 140 -20.02 13.84 -16.13
CA ALA A 140 -20.27 15.27 -16.06
C ALA A 140 -20.94 15.66 -14.73
N ILE A 141 -22.04 14.99 -14.35
CA ILE A 141 -22.75 15.27 -13.10
C ILE A 141 -21.83 15.10 -11.88
N ILE A 142 -21.06 14.01 -11.80
CA ILE A 142 -20.14 13.76 -10.69
C ILE A 142 -19.07 14.84 -10.63
N TRP A 143 -18.48 15.20 -11.77
CA TRP A 143 -17.46 16.24 -11.81
C TRP A 143 -18.01 17.62 -11.37
N TRP A 144 -19.26 17.93 -11.73
CA TRP A 144 -19.88 19.22 -11.43
C TRP A 144 -20.51 19.34 -10.04
N PHE A 145 -21.12 18.28 -9.53
CA PHE A 145 -21.89 18.30 -8.28
C PHE A 145 -21.22 17.54 -7.13
N GLY A 146 -20.33 16.57 -7.41
CA GLY A 146 -19.69 15.72 -6.41
C GLY A 146 -18.70 16.44 -5.49
N SER A 147 -18.52 17.74 -5.65
CA SER A 147 -17.49 18.56 -4.98
C SER A 147 -18.03 19.83 -4.33
N ARG A 148 -19.37 20.00 -4.28
CA ARG A 148 -19.98 21.03 -3.43
C ARG A 148 -19.96 20.53 -1.99
N ASP A 149 -18.77 20.54 -1.37
CA ASP A 149 -18.71 20.47 0.08
C ASP A 149 -19.56 21.62 0.61
N LEU A 150 -20.60 21.29 1.38
CA LEU A 150 -21.36 22.25 2.16
C LEU A 150 -20.34 22.95 3.05
N GLU A 151 -19.97 24.18 2.69
CA GLU A 151 -19.12 25.03 3.52
C GLU A 151 -19.76 25.09 4.90
N LYS A 152 -19.22 24.33 5.86
CA LYS A 152 -19.59 24.47 7.26
C LYS A 152 -19.15 25.87 7.64
N ARG A 153 -20.10 26.80 7.64
CA ARG A 153 -19.94 28.12 8.24
C ARG A 153 -19.27 27.93 9.61
N LYS A 154 -18.08 28.49 9.74
CA LYS A 154 -17.46 28.75 11.05
C LYS A 154 -18.29 29.78 11.80
#